data_AF-A0A2V9ME93-F1
#
_entry.id   AF-A0A2V9ME93-F1
#
_cell.length_a   1.000
_cell.length_b   1.000
_cell.length_c   1.000
_cell.angle_alpha   90.00
_cell.angle_beta   90.00
_cell.angle_gamma   90.00
#
_symmetry.space_group_name_H-M   'P 1'
#
loop_
_entity.id
_entity.type
_entity.pdbx_description
1 polymer ?
#
loop_
_entity_poly.entity_id
_entity_poly.type
_entity_poly.pdbx_seq_one_letter_code
_entity_poly.pdbx_strand_id
1 'polypeptide(L)'
;MPYRIEYSPDEEPVIVSRKGRPVAALVSIKNADWEMASLSTNPWFLALIQRSRKRQEREGGISSEEMRSRLGLPGKGLTPRSSRRLRKRRRG
;
A
#
# COMPACT_ATOMS: atom_id res chain seq x y z
N MET A 1 -8.45 -7.38 -4.61
CA MET A 1 -8.61 -7.98 -3.27
C MET A 1 -7.65 -7.28 -2.33
N PRO A 2 -8.06 -6.29 -1.54
CA PRO A 2 -7.20 -5.77 -0.48
C PRO A 2 -7.15 -6.80 0.65
N TYR A 3 -5.96 -7.27 1.01
CA TYR A 3 -5.75 -8.03 2.24
C TYR A 3 -6.06 -7.10 3.41
N ARG A 4 -7.23 -7.29 4.02
CA ARG A 4 -7.62 -6.62 5.26
C ARG A 4 -6.87 -7.35 6.38
N ILE A 5 -6.06 -6.64 7.15
CA ILE A 5 -5.61 -7.16 8.44
C ILE A 5 -6.88 -7.29 9.27
N GLU A 6 -7.39 -8.51 9.39
CA GLU A 6 -8.38 -8.79 10.40
C GLU A 6 -7.59 -9.03 11.68
N TYR A 7 -7.54 -7.99 12.52
CA TYR A 7 -7.44 -8.25 13.94
C TYR A 7 -8.57 -9.23 14.25
N SER A 8 -8.27 -10.41 14.79
CA SER A 8 -9.32 -11.32 15.23
C SER A 8 -9.72 -10.84 16.63
N PRO A 9 -10.83 -10.07 16.78
CA PRO A 9 -11.32 -9.70 18.10
C PRO A 9 -11.71 -10.93 18.93
N ASP A 10 -11.85 -12.10 18.29
CA ASP A 10 -12.10 -13.38 18.95
C ASP A 10 -10.90 -13.87 19.78
N GLU A 11 -9.70 -13.34 19.55
CA GLU A 11 -8.50 -13.56 20.38
C GLU A 11 -8.11 -12.27 21.08
N GLU A 12 -8.46 -12.17 22.36
CA GLU A 12 -8.14 -11.01 23.20
C GLU A 12 -6.62 -10.81 23.33
N PRO A 13 -6.14 -9.55 23.31
CA PRO A 13 -4.71 -9.26 23.42
C PRO A 13 -4.24 -9.51 24.85
N VAL A 14 -3.09 -10.18 25.01
CA VAL A 14 -2.50 -10.39 26.33
C VAL A 14 -1.68 -9.16 26.72
N ILE A 15 -2.07 -8.49 27.80
CA ILE A 15 -1.37 -7.32 28.33
C ILE A 15 -0.31 -7.77 29.34
N VAL A 16 0.96 -7.48 29.05
CA VAL A 16 2.05 -7.70 29.99
C VAL A 16 2.22 -6.45 30.85
N SER A 17 2.12 -6.62 32.17
CA SER A 17 2.29 -5.54 33.14
C SER A 17 3.47 -5.78 34.07
N ARG A 18 4.08 -4.69 34.54
CA ARG A 18 5.15 -4.69 35.54
C ARG A 18 4.77 -3.72 36.64
N LYS A 19 4.61 -4.23 37.87
CA LYS A 19 4.14 -3.46 39.04
C LYS A 19 2.81 -2.73 38.78
N GLY A 20 1.86 -3.41 38.14
CA GLY A 20 0.54 -2.86 37.81
C GLY A 20 0.51 -1.85 36.66
N ARG A 21 1.65 -1.57 36.01
CA ARG A 21 1.71 -0.71 34.82
C ARG A 21 1.85 -1.55 33.55
N PRO A 22 1.02 -1.36 32.52
CA PRO A 22 1.16 -2.06 31.24
C PRO A 22 2.47 -1.63 30.57
N VAL A 23 3.23 -2.60 30.07
CA VAL A 23 4.54 -2.38 29.41
C VAL A 23 4.62 -2.98 28.02
N ALA A 24 3.78 -3.96 27.69
CA ALA A 24 3.67 -4.52 26.35
C ALA A 24 2.28 -5.13 26.13
N ALA A 25 1.89 -5.29 24.87
CA ALA A 25 0.73 -6.06 24.46
C ALA A 25 1.18 -7.14 23.46
N LEU A 26 0.78 -8.37 23.71
CA LEU A 26 0.95 -9.49 22.78
C LEU A 26 -0.35 -9.66 22.01
N VAL A 27 -0.27 -9.47 20.70
CA VAL A 27 -1.41 -9.60 19.78
C VAL A 27 -1.15 -10.77 18.85
N SER A 28 -2.16 -11.62 18.69
CA SER A 28 -2.16 -12.66 17.66
C SER A 28 -2.35 -11.99 16.30
N ILE A 29 -1.48 -12.31 15.36
CA ILE A 29 -1.54 -11.77 14.00
C ILE A 29 -1.84 -12.95 13.06
N LYS A 30 -3.12 -13.14 12.72
CA LYS A 30 -3.55 -14.12 11.70
C LYS A 30 -3.49 -13.47 10.31
N ASN A 31 -2.93 -14.17 9.33
CA ASN A 31 -2.90 -13.77 7.91
C ASN A 31 -2.20 -12.43 7.60
N ALA A 32 -1.31 -11.90 8.45
CA ALA A 32 -0.52 -10.73 8.07
C ALA A 32 0.81 -11.13 7.44
N ASP A 33 1.13 -10.49 6.32
CA ASP A 33 2.47 -10.48 5.76
C ASP A 33 3.41 -9.71 6.70
N TRP A 34 4.62 -10.21 6.91
CA TRP A 34 5.65 -9.61 7.78
C TRP A 34 5.96 -8.17 7.36
N GLU A 35 5.92 -7.89 6.06
CA GLU A 35 6.09 -6.54 5.51
C GLU A 35 5.04 -5.58 6.12
N MET A 36 3.79 -6.03 6.23
CA MET A 36 2.68 -5.21 6.69
C MET A 36 2.73 -4.96 8.20
N ALA A 37 3.12 -5.96 9.00
CA ALA A 37 3.33 -5.79 10.45
C ALA A 37 4.46 -4.80 10.76
N SER A 38 5.54 -4.83 9.96
CA SER A 38 6.66 -3.90 10.12
C SER A 38 6.29 -2.45 9.78
N LEU A 39 5.45 -2.23 8.77
CA LEU A 39 5.05 -0.89 8.32
C LEU A 39 3.94 -0.29 9.18
N SER A 40 2.98 -1.09 9.63
CA SER A 40 1.82 -0.61 10.40
C SER A 40 2.18 -0.07 11.78
N THR A 41 3.34 -0.47 12.31
CA THR A 41 3.83 -0.05 13.63
C THR A 41 4.98 0.95 13.55
N ASN A 42 5.50 1.25 12.34
CA ASN A 42 6.61 2.17 12.16
C ASN A 42 6.14 3.64 12.23
N PRO A 43 6.61 4.44 13.21
CA PRO A 43 6.15 5.82 13.39
C PRO A 43 6.40 6.74 12.18
N TRP A 44 7.52 6.55 11.48
CA TRP A 44 7.87 7.34 10.30
C TRP A 44 6.95 7.02 9.12
N PHE A 45 6.63 5.74 8.93
CA PHE A 45 5.71 5.31 7.88
C PHE A 45 4.30 5.84 8.14
N LEU A 46 3.83 5.77 9.39
CA LEU A 46 2.53 6.33 9.79
C LEU A 46 2.47 7.84 9.54
N ALA A 47 3.50 8.59 9.92
CA ALA A 47 3.58 10.03 9.67
C ALA A 47 3.56 10.36 8.16
N LEU A 48 4.30 9.59 7.35
CA LEU A 48 4.34 9.74 5.90
C LEU A 48 2.96 9.52 5.27
N ILE A 49 2.27 8.45 5.64
CA ILE A 49 0.93 8.14 5.11
C ILE A 49 -0.09 9.19 5.54
N GLN A 50 -0.06 9.64 6.80
CA GLN A 50 -0.94 10.71 7.26
C GLN A 50 -0.73 12.01 6.47
N ARG A 51 0.52 12.42 6.25
CA ARG A 51 0.85 13.58 5.43
C ARG A 51 0.35 13.41 3.99
N SER A 52 0.55 12.22 3.40
CA SER A 52 0.11 11.93 2.04
C SER A 52 -1.40 12.01 1.88
N ARG A 53 -2.17 11.47 2.84
CA ARG A 53 -3.64 11.50 2.84
C ARG A 53 -4.16 12.94 2.91
N LYS A 54 -3.65 13.74 3.85
CA LYS A 54 -4.01 15.18 3.96
C LYS A 54 -3.72 15.94 2.67
N ARG A 55 -2.58 15.65 2.02
CA ARG A 55 -2.23 16.27 0.74
C ARG A 55 -3.18 15.82 -0.38
N GLN A 56 -3.51 14.54 -0.45
CA GLN A 56 -4.42 14.00 -1.47
C GLN A 56 -5.83 14.59 -1.33
N GLU A 57 -6.33 14.75 -0.11
CA GLU A 57 -7.63 15.38 0.15
C GLU A 57 -7.66 16.83 -0.33
N ARG A 58 -6.57 17.58 -0.14
CA ARG A 58 -6.46 18.98 -0.53
C ARG A 58 -6.17 19.21 -2.01
N GLU A 59 -5.27 18.41 -2.59
CA GLU A 59 -4.66 18.67 -3.91
C GLU A 59 -5.02 17.60 -4.95
N GLY A 60 -5.69 16.52 -4.53
CA GLY A 60 -5.94 15.36 -5.38
C GLY A 60 -4.71 14.47 -5.59
N GLY A 61 -4.88 13.46 -6.45
CA GLY A 61 -3.81 12.58 -6.92
C GLY A 61 -3.31 12.98 -8.31
N ILE A 62 -2.21 12.36 -8.76
CA ILE A 62 -1.74 12.47 -10.15
C ILE A 62 -2.03 11.18 -10.91
N SER A 63 -2.21 11.28 -12.22
CA SER A 63 -2.38 10.09 -13.06
C SER A 63 -1.07 9.30 -13.17
N SER A 64 -1.16 8.01 -13.48
CA SER A 64 0.04 7.19 -13.72
C SER A 64 0.85 7.66 -14.92
N GLU A 65 0.22 8.29 -15.92
CA GLU A 65 0.91 8.86 -17.07
C GLU A 65 1.70 10.11 -16.69
N GLU A 66 1.07 11.00 -15.92
CA GLU A 66 1.74 12.18 -15.38
C GLU A 66 2.90 11.81 -14.45
N MET A 67 2.70 10.83 -13.56
CA MET A 67 3.76 10.31 -12.70
C MET A 67 4.97 9.82 -13.51
N ARG A 68 4.73 9.07 -14.60
CA ARG A 68 5.81 8.60 -15.47
C ARG A 68 6.51 9.74 -16.19
N SER A 69 5.77 10.72 -16.70
CA SER A 69 6.34 11.92 -17.32
C SER A 69 7.29 12.65 -16.36
N ARG A 70 6.88 12.87 -15.10
CA ARG A 70 7.71 13.50 -14.06
C ARG A 70 8.98 12.70 -13.75
N LEU A 71 8.94 11.38 -13.92
CA LEU A 71 10.07 10.47 -13.69
C LEU A 71 10.88 10.16 -14.96
N GLY A 72 10.55 10.77 -16.11
CA GLY A 72 11.20 10.47 -17.39
C GLY A 72 10.95 9.04 -17.91
N LEU A 73 9.91 8.38 -17.41
CA LEU A 73 9.55 7.01 -17.80
C LEU A 73 8.65 7.01 -19.05
N PRO A 74 8.84 6.06 -19.99
CA PRO A 74 7.99 5.98 -21.16
C PRO A 74 6.53 5.74 -20.76
N GLY A 75 5.60 6.35 -21.51
CA GLY A 75 4.16 6.09 -21.38
C GLY A 75 3.83 4.60 -21.51
N LYS A 76 2.59 4.20 -21.19
CA LYS A 76 2.13 2.81 -21.34
C LYS A 76 2.13 2.46 -22.83
N GLY A 77 3.30 2.15 -23.38
CA GLY A 77 3.45 1.75 -24.76
C GLY A 77 2.60 0.51 -25.02
N LEU A 78 1.89 0.49 -26.14
CA LEU A 78 1.36 -0.74 -26.71
C LEU A 78 2.50 -1.77 -26.62
N THR A 79 2.29 -2.85 -25.87
CA THR A 79 3.28 -3.93 -25.83
C THR A 79 3.66 -4.29 -27.27
N PRO A 80 4.89 -4.75 -27.56
CA PRO A 80 5.29 -5.12 -28.91
C PRO A 80 4.32 -6.09 -29.61
N ARG A 81 3.55 -6.84 -28.81
CA ARG A 81 2.45 -7.72 -29.27
C ARG A 81 1.24 -6.96 -29.81
N SER A 82 0.86 -5.84 -29.19
CA SER A 82 -0.31 -5.03 -29.57
C SER A 82 -0.03 -4.17 -30.81
N SER A 83 1.17 -3.58 -30.92
CA SER A 83 1.58 -2.81 -32.09
C SER A 83 1.63 -3.66 -33.37
N ARG A 84 1.99 -4.96 -33.25
CA ARG A 84 2.00 -5.93 -34.37
C ARG A 84 0.59 -6.24 -34.90
N ARG A 85 -0.41 -6.36 -34.01
CA ARG A 85 -1.82 -6.57 -34.41
C ARG A 85 -2.42 -5.34 -35.10
N LEU A 86 -2.08 -4.14 -34.63
CA LEU A 86 -2.58 -2.89 -35.21
C LEU A 86 -2.02 -2.65 -36.62
N ARG A 87 -0.74 -3.00 -36.88
CA ARG A 87 -0.16 -2.94 -38.23
C ARG A 87 -0.81 -3.93 -39.20
N LYS A 88 -1.23 -5.12 -38.74
CA LYS A 88 -1.87 -6.13 -39.61
C LYS A 88 -3.29 -5.74 -40.04
N ARG A 89 -4.05 -5.05 -39.18
CA ARG A 89 -5.42 -4.56 -39.51
C ARG A 89 -5.46 -3.36 -40.47
N ARG A 90 -4.37 -2.59 -40.60
CA ARG A 90 -4.29 -1.42 -41.50
C ARG A 90 -3.75 -1.77 -42.90
N ARG A 91 -3.42 -3.03 -43.16
CA ARG A 91 -2.92 -3.56 -44.44
C ARG A 91 -3.86 -4.59 -45.08
N GLY A 92 -5.06 -4.75 -44.55
CA GLY A 92 -6.13 -5.57 -45.12
C GLY A 92 -7.29 -4.70 -45.53
#